data_AF-A0AAV7BCB5-F1
#
_entry.id   AF-A0AAV7BCB5-F1
#
_cell.length_a   1.000
_cell.length_b   1.000
_cell.length_c   1.000
_cell.angle_alpha   90.00
_cell.angle_beta   90.00
_cell.angle_gamma   90.00
#
_symmetry.space_group_name_H-M   'P 1'
#
loop_
_entity.id
_entity.type
_entity.pdbx_description
1 polymer ?
#
loop_
_entity_poly.entity_id
_entity_poly.type
_entity_poly.pdbx_seq_one_letter_code
_entity_poly.pdbx_strand_id
1 'polypeptide(L)'
;MKVGQMQILRQQIANELNYSCKFDSKHLAAALDNFNEAILSDIKAHYKDPSLPCPKEDNTLLYEITAYLEAAGTHNPLNKIYITTKQVAFFPIVNFLFLIAQLPKLQYNKNLGMTCRKPADAIDWPPLVLGLLTLLKQFHSRYTEQFLGLIGQFIRSSMEQSTSQKIPEMPADVVGALMFLEDYVHFTKLPRRVVEAHVPNFIFDEFRTIL
;
A
#
# COMPACT_ATOMS: atom_id res chain seq x y z
N MET A 1 13.98 4.99 -4.83
CA MET A 1 13.71 3.75 -5.61
C MET A 1 14.27 2.48 -4.98
N LYS A 2 15.52 2.43 -4.46
CA LYS A 2 16.10 1.21 -3.85
C LYS A 2 15.21 0.49 -2.83
N VAL A 3 14.55 1.25 -1.95
CA VAL A 3 13.61 0.68 -0.95
C VAL A 3 12.49 -0.10 -1.62
N GLY A 4 11.83 0.47 -2.63
CA GLY A 4 10.77 -0.23 -3.36
C GLY A 4 11.27 -1.43 -4.15
N GLN A 5 12.46 -1.35 -4.76
CA GLN A 5 13.08 -2.51 -5.43
C GLN A 5 13.29 -3.67 -4.46
N MET A 6 13.80 -3.39 -3.25
CA MET A 6 13.95 -4.40 -2.21
C MET A 6 12.59 -4.99 -1.79
N GLN A 7 11.52 -4.19 -1.76
CA GLN A 7 10.19 -4.68 -1.43
C GLN A 7 9.59 -5.57 -2.51
N ILE A 8 9.83 -5.26 -3.78
CA ILE A 8 9.46 -6.15 -4.89
C ILE A 8 10.14 -7.51 -4.71
N LEU A 9 11.44 -7.53 -4.45
CA LEU A 9 12.18 -8.77 -4.21
C LEU A 9 11.61 -9.54 -3.01
N ARG A 10 11.30 -8.85 -1.91
CA ARG A 10 10.69 -9.50 -0.73
C ARG A 10 9.32 -10.11 -1.05
N GLN A 11 8.50 -9.44 -1.85
CA GLN A 11 7.21 -9.98 -2.28
C GLN A 11 7.38 -11.21 -3.17
N GLN A 12 8.33 -11.16 -4.12
CA GLN A 12 8.63 -12.31 -4.99
C GLN A 12 9.13 -13.51 -4.18
N ILE A 13 10.04 -13.28 -3.22
CA ILE A 13 10.52 -14.32 -2.31
C ILE A 13 9.36 -14.89 -1.48
N ALA A 14 8.50 -14.05 -0.91
CA ALA A 14 7.35 -14.51 -0.14
C ALA A 14 6.39 -15.35 -1.00
N ASN A 15 6.13 -14.92 -2.24
CA ASN A 15 5.28 -15.67 -3.18
C ASN A 15 5.88 -17.04 -3.52
N GLU A 16 7.18 -17.11 -3.79
CA GLU A 16 7.86 -18.36 -4.11
C GLU A 16 7.88 -19.34 -2.92
N LEU A 17 8.17 -18.82 -1.72
CA LEU A 17 8.10 -19.59 -0.49
C LEU A 17 6.67 -20.11 -0.24
N ASN A 18 5.66 -19.28 -0.48
CA ASN A 18 4.27 -19.69 -0.30
C ASN A 18 3.83 -20.75 -1.30
N TYR A 19 4.22 -20.59 -2.56
CA TYR A 19 3.95 -21.58 -3.60
C TYR A 19 4.62 -22.91 -3.28
N SER A 20 5.90 -22.89 -2.94
CA SER A 20 6.67 -24.08 -2.56
C SER A 20 6.08 -24.77 -1.34
N CYS A 21 5.74 -24.02 -0.28
CA CYS A 21 5.13 -24.58 0.93
C CYS A 21 3.78 -25.25 0.65
N LYS A 22 2.92 -24.62 -0.17
CA LYS A 22 1.62 -25.19 -0.56
C LYS A 22 1.75 -26.39 -1.49
N PHE A 23 2.84 -26.51 -2.24
CA PHE A 23 3.05 -27.64 -3.13
C PHE A 23 3.68 -28.84 -2.40
N ASP A 24 4.81 -28.61 -1.73
CA ASP A 24 5.63 -29.66 -1.10
C ASP A 24 5.15 -30.02 0.31
N SER A 25 4.52 -29.09 1.03
CA SER A 25 4.17 -29.23 2.45
C SER A 25 2.72 -28.85 2.73
N LYS A 26 1.79 -29.39 1.93
CA LYS A 26 0.33 -29.10 1.97
C LYS A 26 -0.29 -29.12 3.37
N HIS A 27 0.03 -30.13 4.18
CA HIS A 27 -0.52 -30.26 5.53
C HIS A 27 -0.01 -29.17 6.46
N LEU A 28 1.28 -28.80 6.36
CA LEU A 28 1.84 -27.70 7.13
C LEU A 28 1.21 -26.37 6.73
N ALA A 29 1.09 -26.10 5.42
CA ALA A 29 0.45 -24.89 4.92
C ALA A 29 -0.99 -24.76 5.46
N ALA A 30 -1.79 -25.83 5.35
CA ALA A 30 -3.16 -25.84 5.87
C ALA A 30 -3.22 -25.69 7.39
N ALA A 31 -2.30 -26.32 8.14
CA ALA A 31 -2.25 -26.19 9.58
C ALA A 31 -1.91 -24.77 10.01
N LEU A 32 -0.93 -24.13 9.36
CA LEU A 32 -0.53 -22.75 9.64
C LEU A 32 -1.65 -21.77 9.31
N ASP A 33 -2.30 -21.90 8.15
CA ASP A 33 -3.40 -21.03 7.73
C ASP A 33 -4.59 -21.16 8.71
N ASN A 34 -5.00 -22.38 9.04
CA ASN A 34 -6.09 -22.63 9.98
C ASN A 34 -5.77 -22.10 11.38
N PHE A 35 -4.54 -22.29 11.85
CA PHE A 35 -4.14 -21.85 13.17
C PHE A 35 -4.05 -20.32 13.27
N ASN A 36 -3.53 -19.65 12.23
CA ASN A 36 -3.53 -18.19 12.13
C ASN A 36 -4.96 -17.62 12.15
N GLU A 37 -5.88 -18.18 11.35
CA GLU A 37 -7.28 -17.73 11.34
C GLU A 37 -7.99 -17.98 12.68
N ALA A 38 -7.73 -19.12 13.33
CA ALA A 38 -8.29 -19.41 14.66
C ALA A 38 -7.84 -18.39 15.71
N ILE A 39 -6.53 -18.10 15.78
CA ILE A 39 -5.99 -17.09 16.70
C ILE A 39 -6.58 -15.71 16.42
N LEU A 40 -6.64 -15.30 15.15
CA LEU A 40 -7.24 -14.01 14.79
C LEU A 40 -8.74 -13.95 15.11
N SER A 41 -9.45 -15.06 15.00
CA SER A 41 -10.86 -15.17 15.38
C SER A 41 -11.04 -15.00 16.89
N ASP A 42 -10.22 -15.66 17.70
CA ASP A 42 -10.26 -15.56 19.16
C ASP A 42 -9.96 -14.13 19.64
N ILE A 43 -8.93 -13.49 19.05
CA ILE A 43 -8.60 -12.08 19.33
C ILE A 43 -9.79 -11.17 18.99
N LYS A 44 -10.41 -11.35 17.80
CA LYS A 44 -11.59 -10.57 17.40
C LYS A 44 -12.78 -10.81 18.33
N ALA A 45 -12.96 -12.02 18.85
CA ALA A 45 -14.02 -12.35 19.79
C ALA A 45 -13.78 -11.63 21.13
N HIS A 46 -12.55 -11.65 21.65
CA HIS A 46 -12.19 -10.90 22.86
C HIS A 46 -12.43 -9.39 22.74
N TYR A 47 -12.13 -8.78 21.58
CA TYR A 47 -12.44 -7.35 21.37
C TYR A 47 -13.95 -7.04 21.41
N LYS A 48 -14.81 -8.00 21.12
CA LYS A 48 -16.28 -7.85 21.22
C LYS A 48 -16.78 -8.14 22.64
N ASP A 49 -16.19 -9.13 23.29
CA ASP A 49 -16.50 -9.54 24.66
C ASP A 49 -15.19 -9.73 25.45
N PRO A 50 -14.80 -8.75 26.28
CA PRO A 50 -13.56 -8.80 27.05
C PRO A 50 -13.46 -9.95 28.06
N SER A 51 -14.55 -10.70 28.30
CA SER A 51 -14.52 -11.89 29.16
C SER A 51 -13.90 -13.13 28.49
N LEU A 52 -13.83 -13.15 27.16
CA LEU A 52 -13.24 -14.25 26.40
C LEU A 52 -11.70 -14.24 26.49
N PRO A 53 -11.01 -15.37 26.27
CA PRO A 53 -9.54 -15.39 26.35
C PRO A 53 -8.88 -14.68 25.17
N CYS A 54 -7.74 -14.04 25.43
CA CYS A 54 -6.85 -13.47 24.43
C CYS A 54 -5.40 -13.81 24.81
N PRO A 55 -4.50 -14.14 23.86
CA PRO A 55 -3.08 -14.29 24.16
C PRO A 55 -2.54 -13.03 24.84
N LYS A 56 -2.02 -13.19 26.06
CA LYS A 56 -1.40 -12.11 26.82
C LYS A 56 -0.05 -11.71 26.21
N GLU A 57 0.46 -10.53 26.55
CA GLU A 57 1.72 -10.00 26.01
C GLU A 57 2.95 -10.87 26.34
N ASP A 58 2.90 -11.63 27.43
CA ASP A 58 3.94 -12.58 27.85
C ASP A 58 3.88 -13.92 27.11
N ASN A 59 2.86 -14.14 26.27
CA ASN A 59 2.71 -15.36 25.49
C ASN A 59 3.58 -15.33 24.22
N THR A 60 4.50 -16.28 24.09
CA THR A 60 5.41 -16.40 22.93
C THR A 60 4.72 -16.91 21.66
N LEU A 61 3.49 -17.42 21.76
CA LEU A 61 2.76 -18.05 20.67
C LEU A 61 2.70 -17.17 19.40
N LEU A 62 2.36 -15.89 19.56
CA LEU A 62 2.25 -14.96 18.42
C LEU A 62 3.61 -14.74 17.74
N TYR A 63 4.69 -14.71 18.52
CA TYR A 63 6.04 -14.58 17.99
C TYR A 63 6.45 -15.83 17.21
N GLU A 64 6.23 -17.01 17.78
CA GLU A 64 6.61 -18.29 17.17
C GLU A 64 5.83 -18.55 15.88
N ILE A 65 4.50 -18.39 15.90
CA ILE A 65 3.67 -18.61 14.71
C ILE A 65 4.03 -17.62 13.59
N THR A 66 4.34 -16.37 13.93
CA THR A 66 4.75 -15.36 12.95
C THR A 66 6.02 -15.81 12.23
N ALA A 67 6.99 -16.40 12.92
CA ALA A 67 8.20 -16.92 12.29
C ALA A 67 7.90 -18.04 11.28
N TYR A 68 6.98 -18.97 11.61
CA TYR A 68 6.56 -20.02 10.68
C TYR A 68 5.78 -19.46 9.48
N LEU A 69 4.86 -18.51 9.71
CA LEU A 69 4.12 -17.84 8.64
C LEU A 69 5.07 -17.08 7.70
N GLU A 70 6.07 -16.40 8.23
CA GLU A 70 7.09 -15.72 7.43
C GLU A 70 7.92 -16.71 6.60
N ALA A 71 8.35 -17.82 7.20
CA ALA A 71 9.10 -18.89 6.51
C ALA A 71 8.26 -19.58 5.42
N ALA A 72 6.96 -19.76 5.67
CA ALA A 72 6.01 -20.30 4.71
C ALA A 72 5.56 -19.28 3.65
N GLY A 73 6.09 -18.04 3.67
CA GLY A 73 5.68 -16.99 2.73
C GLY A 73 4.26 -16.46 2.96
N THR A 74 3.58 -16.85 4.03
CA THR A 74 2.21 -16.42 4.39
C THR A 74 2.26 -15.10 5.16
N HIS A 75 2.75 -14.04 4.52
CA HIS A 75 2.75 -12.69 5.09
C HIS A 75 2.77 -11.62 3.98
N ASN A 76 2.43 -10.37 4.31
CA ASN A 76 2.60 -9.23 3.39
C ASN A 76 3.82 -8.39 3.84
N PRO A 77 4.95 -8.42 3.10
CA PRO A 77 6.14 -7.63 3.42
C PRO A 77 5.89 -6.13 3.54
N LEU A 78 4.91 -5.58 2.83
CA LEU A 78 4.58 -4.14 2.89
C LEU A 78 3.84 -3.74 4.16
N ASN A 79 3.24 -4.70 4.85
CA ASN A 79 2.56 -4.45 6.12
C ASN A 79 3.51 -4.57 7.32
N LYS A 80 4.76 -4.99 7.11
CA LYS A 80 5.77 -5.14 8.16
C LYS A 80 6.37 -3.79 8.56
N ILE A 81 6.47 -3.56 9.86
CA ILE A 81 7.25 -2.48 10.45
C ILE A 81 8.66 -3.02 10.65
N TYR A 82 9.63 -2.45 9.91
CA TYR A 82 11.03 -2.86 9.94
C TYR A 82 11.83 -2.10 10.98
N ILE A 83 11.49 -0.82 11.17
CA ILE A 83 12.16 0.07 12.11
C ILE A 83 11.12 0.82 12.94
N THR A 84 11.40 0.96 14.23
CA THR A 84 10.69 1.93 15.07
C THR A 84 11.37 3.27 14.93
N THR A 85 10.62 4.30 14.56
CA THR A 85 11.13 5.65 14.35
C THR A 85 10.49 6.65 15.32
N LYS A 86 11.22 7.70 15.66
CA LYS A 86 10.67 8.83 16.43
C LYS A 86 9.73 9.65 15.53
N GLN A 87 8.89 10.46 16.16
CA GLN A 87 8.07 11.42 15.45
C GLN A 87 8.96 12.39 14.67
N VAL A 88 8.75 12.50 13.35
CA VAL A 88 9.45 13.45 12.48
C VAL A 88 8.42 14.44 11.95
N ALA A 89 8.65 15.74 12.16
CA ALA A 89 7.75 16.77 11.66
C ALA A 89 7.74 16.81 10.13
N PHE A 90 6.61 17.20 9.54
CA PHE A 90 6.43 17.41 8.09
C PHE A 90 6.71 16.20 7.18
N PHE A 91 6.98 15.01 7.72
CA PHE A 91 7.25 13.81 6.91
C PHE A 91 6.15 13.52 5.87
N PRO A 92 4.84 13.61 6.18
CA PRO A 92 3.80 13.41 5.16
C PRO A 92 3.89 14.43 4.03
N ILE A 93 4.16 15.70 4.36
CA ILE A 93 4.28 16.79 3.40
C ILE A 93 5.48 16.58 2.48
N VAL A 94 6.64 16.23 3.04
CA VAL A 94 7.85 15.97 2.24
C VAL A 94 7.63 14.81 1.26
N ASN A 95 7.02 13.71 1.71
CA ASN A 95 6.71 12.59 0.83
C ASN A 95 5.68 12.97 -0.24
N PHE A 96 4.69 13.78 0.11
CA PHE A 96 3.70 14.30 -0.85
C PHE A 96 4.36 15.19 -1.91
N LEU A 97 5.17 16.17 -1.50
CA LEU A 97 5.91 17.05 -2.40
C LEU A 97 6.86 16.24 -3.31
N PHE A 98 7.50 15.22 -2.76
CA PHE A 98 8.35 14.32 -3.52
C PHE A 98 7.57 13.55 -4.60
N LEU A 99 6.39 13.02 -4.27
CA LEU A 99 5.52 12.31 -5.22
C LEU A 99 5.09 13.25 -6.35
N ILE A 100 4.49 14.41 -6.04
CA ILE A 100 4.00 15.33 -7.06
C ILE A 100 5.12 15.87 -7.95
N ALA A 101 6.35 16.01 -7.42
CA ALA A 101 7.51 16.40 -8.23
C ALA A 101 7.93 15.33 -9.25
N GLN A 102 7.50 14.07 -9.07
CA GLN A 102 7.75 12.99 -10.05
C GLN A 102 6.63 12.84 -11.08
N LEU A 103 5.38 13.22 -10.76
CA LEU A 103 4.22 13.01 -11.66
C LEU A 103 4.40 13.63 -13.06
N PRO A 104 4.95 14.86 -13.22
CA PRO A 104 5.16 15.46 -14.55
C PRO A 104 6.14 14.70 -15.44
N LYS A 105 6.97 13.82 -14.86
CA LYS A 105 7.94 12.98 -15.58
C LYS A 105 7.32 11.65 -16.00
N LEU A 106 6.09 11.37 -15.60
CA LEU A 106 5.39 10.12 -15.85
C LEU A 106 4.23 10.32 -16.83
N GLN A 107 3.89 9.25 -17.52
CA GLN A 107 2.75 9.17 -18.42
C GLN A 107 2.10 7.80 -18.29
N TYR A 108 0.79 7.76 -18.46
CA TYR A 108 0.05 6.52 -18.49
C TYR A 108 0.08 5.91 -19.89
N ASN A 109 0.27 4.60 -19.95
CA ASN A 109 0.17 3.80 -21.16
C ASN A 109 -0.78 2.62 -20.89
N LYS A 110 -1.75 2.37 -21.77
CA LYS A 110 -2.74 1.28 -21.60
C LYS A 110 -2.12 -0.11 -21.41
N ASN A 111 -1.02 -0.38 -22.11
CA ASN A 111 -0.40 -1.71 -22.13
C ASN A 111 0.63 -1.89 -21.00
N LEU A 112 1.28 -0.81 -20.59
CA LEU A 112 2.41 -0.84 -19.66
C LEU A 112 2.11 -0.21 -18.29
N GLY A 113 0.97 0.44 -18.13
CA GLY A 113 0.65 1.26 -16.97
C GLY A 113 1.45 2.56 -16.94
N MET A 114 1.82 3.01 -15.74
CA MET A 114 2.60 4.24 -15.55
C MET A 114 4.06 4.04 -15.98
N THR A 115 4.54 4.92 -16.86
CA THR A 115 5.89 4.87 -17.45
C THR A 115 6.54 6.24 -17.44
N CYS A 116 7.86 6.30 -17.57
CA CYS A 116 8.57 7.56 -17.79
C CYS A 116 8.18 8.20 -19.13
N ARG A 117 8.05 9.52 -19.15
CA ARG A 117 7.95 10.31 -20.39
C ARG A 117 9.26 10.33 -21.15
N LYS A 118 10.38 10.49 -20.44
CA LYS A 118 11.71 10.51 -21.04
C LYS A 118 12.54 9.36 -20.47
N PRO A 119 13.21 8.56 -21.31
CA PRO A 119 14.10 7.49 -20.84
C PRO A 119 15.18 7.99 -19.87
N ALA A 120 15.64 9.23 -20.03
CA ALA A 120 16.67 9.85 -19.17
C ALA A 120 16.21 10.13 -17.73
N ASP A 121 14.90 10.21 -17.45
CA ASP A 121 14.40 10.46 -16.09
C ASP A 121 14.58 9.24 -15.18
N ALA A 122 14.71 8.03 -15.76
CA ALA A 122 14.99 6.76 -15.08
C ALA A 122 14.09 6.47 -13.85
N ILE A 123 12.83 6.93 -13.86
CA ILE A 123 11.85 6.66 -12.80
C ILE A 123 11.09 5.37 -13.12
N ASP A 124 11.20 4.41 -12.22
CA ASP A 124 10.41 3.19 -12.27
C ASP A 124 9.23 3.28 -11.31
N TRP A 125 8.02 3.07 -11.83
CA TRP A 125 6.78 3.34 -11.12
C TRP A 125 6.54 2.38 -9.94
N PRO A 126 6.55 1.04 -10.09
CA PRO A 126 6.32 0.15 -8.97
C PRO A 126 7.33 0.35 -7.82
N PRO A 127 8.65 0.50 -8.05
CA PRO A 127 9.58 0.84 -6.98
C PRO A 127 9.36 2.22 -6.32
N LEU A 128 8.85 3.20 -7.06
CA LEU A 128 8.49 4.49 -6.49
C LEU A 128 7.33 4.32 -5.50
N VAL A 129 6.25 3.68 -5.94
CA VAL A 129 5.05 3.44 -5.13
C VAL A 129 5.39 2.61 -3.89
N LEU A 130 5.99 1.43 -4.08
CA LEU A 130 6.32 0.52 -2.98
C LEU A 130 7.31 1.13 -2.00
N GLY A 131 8.23 1.97 -2.48
CA GLY A 131 9.13 2.75 -1.63
C GLY A 131 8.37 3.71 -0.72
N LEU A 132 7.43 4.48 -1.26
CA LEU A 132 6.60 5.42 -0.49
C LEU A 132 5.69 4.70 0.52
N LEU A 133 5.00 3.65 0.09
CA LEU A 133 4.18 2.82 0.96
C LEU A 133 4.99 2.28 2.14
N THR A 134 6.18 1.75 1.86
CA THR A 134 7.07 1.20 2.89
C THR A 134 7.52 2.27 3.86
N LEU A 135 7.94 3.44 3.38
CA LEU A 135 8.37 4.55 4.21
C LEU A 135 7.24 5.03 5.13
N LEU A 136 6.05 5.24 4.58
CA LEU A 136 4.88 5.67 5.36
C LEU A 136 4.48 4.64 6.42
N LYS A 137 4.59 3.34 6.11
CA LYS A 137 4.27 2.26 7.05
C LYS A 137 5.19 2.20 8.28
N GLN A 138 6.39 2.76 8.19
CA GLN A 138 7.30 2.80 9.35
C GLN A 138 6.86 3.82 10.42
N PHE A 139 5.94 4.72 10.08
CA PHE A 139 5.41 5.74 10.99
C PHE A 139 4.00 5.38 11.45
N HIS A 140 3.54 6.07 12.50
CA HIS A 140 2.15 5.95 12.98
C HIS A 140 1.15 6.23 11.84
N SER A 141 0.02 5.51 11.81
CA SER A 141 -0.99 5.58 10.73
C SER A 141 -1.43 6.99 10.36
N ARG A 142 -1.54 7.88 11.36
CA ARG A 142 -1.80 9.33 11.20
C ARG A 142 -0.93 10.01 10.13
N TYR A 143 0.32 9.58 9.93
CA TYR A 143 1.19 10.11 8.88
C TYR A 143 0.70 9.75 7.49
N THR A 144 0.25 8.50 7.33
CA THR A 144 -0.33 8.01 6.07
C THR A 144 -1.65 8.71 5.78
N GLU A 145 -2.52 8.89 6.79
CA GLU A 145 -3.77 9.64 6.66
C GLU A 145 -3.54 11.08 6.20
N GLN A 146 -2.56 11.79 6.78
CA GLN A 146 -2.19 13.14 6.35
C GLN A 146 -1.68 13.17 4.90
N PHE A 147 -0.83 12.20 4.53
CA PHE A 147 -0.30 12.08 3.18
C PHE A 147 -1.41 11.83 2.15
N LEU A 148 -2.34 10.90 2.42
CA LEU A 148 -3.49 10.64 1.56
C LEU A 148 -4.42 11.86 1.46
N GLY A 149 -4.62 12.59 2.57
CA GLY A 149 -5.37 13.84 2.58
C GLY A 149 -4.78 14.92 1.66
N LEU A 150 -3.45 15.05 1.64
CA LEU A 150 -2.74 15.98 0.74
C LEU A 150 -2.90 15.58 -0.73
N ILE A 151 -2.80 14.27 -1.05
CA ILE A 151 -3.06 13.78 -2.41
C ILE A 151 -4.51 14.09 -2.83
N GLY A 152 -5.48 13.83 -1.95
CA GLY A 152 -6.88 14.13 -2.23
C GLY A 152 -7.17 15.62 -2.41
N GLN A 153 -6.48 16.48 -1.66
CA GLN A 153 -6.55 17.93 -1.87
C GLN A 153 -5.93 18.35 -3.21
N PHE A 154 -4.79 17.78 -3.59
CA PHE A 154 -4.15 18.01 -4.89
C PHE A 154 -5.08 17.65 -6.04
N ILE A 155 -5.64 16.43 -6.03
CA ILE A 155 -6.58 15.96 -7.07
C ILE A 155 -7.76 16.92 -7.20
N ARG A 156 -8.40 17.29 -6.09
CA ARG A 156 -9.56 18.20 -6.11
C ARG A 156 -9.21 19.57 -6.67
N SER A 157 -8.12 20.18 -6.18
CA SER A 157 -7.71 21.52 -6.62
C SER A 157 -7.29 21.54 -8.10
N SER A 158 -6.59 20.51 -8.57
CA SER A 158 -6.20 20.41 -9.98
C SER A 158 -7.40 20.19 -10.90
N MET A 159 -8.38 19.37 -10.51
CA MET A 159 -9.59 19.15 -11.29
C MET A 159 -10.49 20.40 -11.37
N GLU A 160 -10.59 21.15 -10.27
CA GLU A 160 -11.33 22.42 -10.22
C GLU A 160 -10.75 23.44 -11.22
N GLN A 161 -9.42 23.53 -11.32
CA GLN A 161 -8.74 24.38 -12.30
C GLN A 161 -9.01 23.94 -13.75
N SER A 162 -9.07 22.63 -14.02
CA SER A 162 -9.34 22.09 -15.36
C SER A 162 -10.76 22.33 -15.85
N THR A 163 -11.73 22.47 -14.95
CA THR A 163 -13.15 22.69 -15.31
C THR A 163 -13.38 24.02 -16.03
N SER A 164 -12.44 24.97 -15.89
CA SER A 164 -12.49 26.27 -16.58
C SER A 164 -12.09 26.19 -18.08
N GLN A 165 -11.69 25.00 -18.58
CA GLN A 165 -11.24 24.82 -19.96
C GLN A 165 -12.39 24.39 -20.88
N LYS A 166 -12.32 24.76 -22.18
CA LYS A 166 -13.35 24.45 -23.18
C LYS A 166 -13.55 22.94 -23.43
N ILE A 167 -12.53 22.13 -23.17
CA ILE A 167 -12.57 20.67 -23.21
C ILE A 167 -11.93 20.21 -21.89
N PRO A 168 -12.71 19.76 -20.90
CA PRO A 168 -12.18 19.28 -19.64
C PRO A 168 -11.45 17.95 -19.87
N GLU A 169 -10.13 18.00 -20.04
CA GLU A 169 -9.28 16.81 -20.00
C GLU A 169 -8.65 16.70 -18.61
N MET A 170 -8.61 15.49 -18.08
CA MET A 170 -8.02 15.25 -16.78
C MET A 170 -6.49 15.39 -16.86
N PRO A 171 -5.86 16.26 -16.05
CA PRO A 171 -4.43 16.47 -16.12
C PRO A 171 -3.65 15.17 -15.90
N ALA A 172 -2.57 14.96 -16.64
CA ALA A 172 -1.73 13.78 -16.50
C ALA A 172 -1.17 13.58 -15.08
N ASP A 173 -0.94 14.66 -14.34
CA ASP A 173 -0.49 14.57 -12.95
C ASP A 173 -1.63 14.09 -12.02
N VAL A 174 -2.88 14.46 -12.31
CA VAL A 174 -4.06 13.93 -11.61
C VAL A 174 -4.23 12.44 -11.89
N VAL A 175 -4.07 12.02 -13.15
CA VAL A 175 -4.02 10.60 -13.52
C VAL A 175 -2.96 9.86 -12.70
N GLY A 176 -1.74 10.40 -12.63
CA GLY A 176 -0.66 9.77 -11.87
C GLY A 176 -0.94 9.69 -10.36
N ALA A 177 -1.58 10.70 -9.79
CA ALA A 177 -2.02 10.68 -8.39
C ALA A 177 -3.12 9.64 -8.13
N LEU A 178 -4.09 9.49 -9.04
CA LEU A 178 -5.15 8.48 -8.95
C LEU A 178 -4.58 7.07 -9.10
N MET A 179 -3.66 6.86 -10.05
CA MET A 179 -2.92 5.60 -10.20
C MET A 179 -2.15 5.25 -8.91
N PHE A 180 -1.51 6.23 -8.26
CA PHE A 180 -0.84 6.00 -6.98
C PHE A 180 -1.82 5.49 -5.91
N LEU A 181 -3.01 6.09 -5.82
CA LEU A 181 -4.02 5.71 -4.83
C LEU A 181 -4.61 4.32 -5.09
N GLU A 182 -4.80 3.96 -6.35
CA GLU A 182 -5.23 2.63 -6.76
C GLU A 182 -4.17 1.57 -6.41
N ASP A 183 -2.90 1.84 -6.71
CA ASP A 183 -1.79 0.96 -6.33
C ASP A 183 -1.63 0.88 -4.82
N TYR A 184 -1.87 1.98 -4.10
CA TYR A 184 -1.89 1.99 -2.63
C TYR A 184 -2.90 0.97 -2.10
N VAL A 185 -4.14 0.99 -2.60
CA VAL A 185 -5.18 0.01 -2.22
C VAL A 185 -4.76 -1.40 -2.62
N HIS A 186 -4.27 -1.58 -3.85
CA HIS A 186 -3.87 -2.87 -4.38
C HIS A 186 -2.77 -3.54 -3.54
N PHE A 187 -1.72 -2.79 -3.20
CA PHE A 187 -0.53 -3.33 -2.53
C PHE A 187 -0.71 -3.48 -1.01
N THR A 188 -1.42 -2.55 -0.37
CA THR A 188 -1.68 -2.63 1.08
C THR A 188 -2.78 -3.64 1.43
N LYS A 189 -3.62 -4.02 0.44
CA LYS A 189 -4.83 -4.83 0.62
C LYS A 189 -5.82 -4.20 1.60
N LEU A 190 -5.73 -2.89 1.80
CA LEU A 190 -6.69 -2.14 2.62
C LEU A 190 -8.00 -1.92 1.85
N PRO A 191 -9.12 -1.77 2.56
CA PRO A 191 -10.38 -1.41 1.93
C PRO A 191 -10.30 -0.09 1.15
N ARG A 192 -10.91 -0.06 -0.04
CA ARG A 192 -10.97 1.12 -0.93
C ARG A 192 -11.46 2.40 -0.22
N ARG A 193 -12.37 2.25 0.74
CA ARG A 193 -12.89 3.34 1.59
C ARG A 193 -11.82 4.22 2.26
N VAL A 194 -10.61 3.67 2.47
CA VAL A 194 -9.48 4.44 3.04
C VAL A 194 -9.06 5.58 2.12
N VAL A 195 -9.11 5.36 0.80
CA VAL A 195 -8.79 6.37 -0.22
C VAL A 195 -10.01 7.24 -0.53
N GLU A 196 -11.20 6.64 -0.61
CA GLU A 196 -12.46 7.35 -0.91
C GLU A 196 -12.81 8.40 0.15
N ALA A 197 -12.31 8.25 1.38
CA ALA A 197 -12.40 9.28 2.41
C ALA A 197 -11.71 10.61 2.01
N HIS A 198 -10.81 10.59 1.03
CA HIS A 198 -10.00 11.73 0.61
C HIS A 198 -10.28 12.20 -0.83
N VAL A 199 -10.83 11.33 -1.68
CA VAL A 199 -11.10 11.60 -3.10
C VAL A 199 -12.56 11.26 -3.44
N PRO A 200 -13.31 12.14 -4.15
CA PRO A 200 -14.67 11.83 -4.58
C PRO A 200 -14.74 10.53 -5.40
N ASN A 201 -15.65 9.62 -5.04
CA ASN A 201 -15.78 8.30 -5.65
C ASN A 201 -15.89 8.36 -7.18
N PHE A 202 -16.72 9.28 -7.68
CA PHE A 202 -16.91 9.49 -9.12
C PHE A 202 -15.60 9.70 -9.89
N ILE A 203 -14.69 10.54 -9.36
CA ILE A 203 -13.38 10.78 -9.99
C ILE A 203 -12.54 9.50 -9.94
N PHE A 204 -12.56 8.78 -8.82
CA PHE A 204 -11.79 7.57 -8.63
C PHE A 204 -12.36 6.34 -9.37
N ASP A 205 -13.62 6.39 -9.81
CA ASP A 205 -14.26 5.36 -10.63
C ASP A 205 -14.04 5.65 -12.13
N GLU A 206 -14.29 6.88 -12.58
CA GLU A 206 -14.27 7.22 -14.01
C GLU A 206 -12.88 7.40 -14.59
N PHE A 207 -11.83 7.59 -13.77
CA PHE A 207 -10.51 7.86 -14.33
C PHE A 207 -10.01 6.73 -15.23
N ARG A 208 -10.39 5.48 -14.96
CA ARG A 208 -10.04 4.31 -15.79
C ARG A 208 -10.84 4.23 -17.10
N THR A 209 -12.04 4.79 -17.17
CA THR A 209 -12.86 4.77 -18.39
C THR A 209 -12.40 5.78 -19.43
N ILE A 210 -11.71 6.83 -18.97
CA ILE A 210 -11.19 7.92 -19.81
C ILE A 210 -9.78 7.59 -20.34
N LEU A 211 -9.04 6.72 -19.64
CA LEU A 211 -7.67 6.36 -19.99
C LEU A 211 -7.55 5.46 -21.21
#